data_AF-A0A9X1GKG2-F1
#
_entry.id   AF-A0A9X1GKG2-F1
#
_cell.length_a   1.000
_cell.length_b   1.000
_cell.length_c   1.000
_cell.angle_alpha   90.00
_cell.angle_beta   90.00
_cell.angle_gamma   90.00
#
_symmetry.space_group_name_H-M   'P 1'
#
loop_
_entity.id
_entity.type
_entity.pdbx_description
1 polymer ?
#
loop_
_entity_poly.entity_id
_entity_poly.type
_entity_poly.pdbx_seq_one_letter_code
_entity_poly.pdbx_strand_id
1 'polypeptide(L)'
;MILTTINTSVLSASFLLVSGSISPNFALISVANPPQILAKQQINNKTSQPHPVFKSILPKLKKNIQINILLPKYIPESDGENPLYAIIETATKNKYEILLSFSPDCNGGTACRLSIITGEAVTSKTPKLTGKAISLAKGMSGYFVDFQCGANCSDATLTWRKKAVQYRIGLKAGKQADLVKMARSVITQ
;
A
#
# COMPACT_ATOMS: atom_id res chain seq x y z
N MET A 1 13.21 -31.89 -56.12
CA MET A 1 12.45 -31.90 -57.38
C MET A 1 11.27 -30.94 -57.22
N ILE A 2 11.34 -29.81 -57.93
CA ILE A 2 10.24 -28.97 -58.47
C ILE A 2 9.35 -28.26 -57.41
N LEU A 3 9.59 -26.98 -57.05
CA LEU A 3 9.11 -25.71 -57.67
C LEU A 3 7.60 -25.70 -58.04
N THR A 4 6.83 -24.74 -57.52
CA THR A 4 6.27 -23.60 -58.30
C THR A 4 5.27 -22.76 -57.49
N THR A 5 5.56 -21.46 -57.43
CA THR A 5 4.67 -20.30 -57.22
C THR A 5 3.76 -20.08 -58.43
N ILE A 6 2.55 -19.50 -58.31
CA ILE A 6 2.11 -18.40 -59.21
C ILE A 6 1.04 -17.49 -58.57
N ASN A 7 1.20 -16.21 -58.89
CA ASN A 7 0.45 -14.98 -58.62
C ASN A 7 -0.57 -14.71 -59.74
N THR A 8 -1.71 -14.03 -59.47
CA THR A 8 -2.47 -13.34 -60.54
C THR A 8 -3.21 -12.11 -60.02
N SER A 9 -2.78 -10.94 -60.52
CA SER A 9 -3.48 -9.65 -60.54
C SER A 9 -4.16 -9.44 -61.90
N VAL A 10 -5.40 -8.92 -61.96
CA VAL A 10 -5.91 -8.21 -63.15
C VAL A 10 -6.85 -7.06 -62.75
N LEU A 11 -6.75 -5.98 -63.53
CA LEU A 11 -7.23 -4.60 -63.40
C LEU A 11 -8.66 -4.35 -63.97
N SER A 12 -9.20 -3.19 -63.56
CA SER A 12 -10.04 -2.22 -64.32
C SER A 12 -11.54 -2.45 -64.55
N ALA A 13 -12.35 -1.46 -64.16
CA ALA A 13 -13.00 -0.50 -65.09
C ALA A 13 -13.75 0.61 -64.35
N SER A 14 -13.55 1.85 -64.79
CA SER A 14 -14.21 3.07 -64.32
C SER A 14 -15.63 3.20 -64.87
N PHE A 15 -16.58 3.70 -64.06
CA PHE A 15 -17.84 4.28 -64.52
C PHE A 15 -18.02 5.66 -63.88
N LEU A 16 -17.98 6.70 -64.70
CA LEU A 16 -18.49 8.04 -64.39
C LEU A 16 -19.96 8.07 -64.80
N LEU A 17 -20.85 8.64 -63.99
CA LEU A 17 -21.95 9.50 -64.45
C LEU A 17 -22.44 10.40 -63.30
N VAL A 18 -22.66 11.67 -63.66
CA VAL A 18 -23.05 12.83 -62.86
C VAL A 18 -24.57 12.94 -62.78
N SER A 19 -25.13 13.39 -61.65
CA SER A 19 -26.12 14.51 -61.54
C SER A 19 -26.94 14.48 -60.24
N GLY A 20 -27.32 15.66 -59.76
CA GLY A 20 -28.53 15.86 -58.94
C GLY A 20 -28.31 16.39 -57.51
N SER A 21 -28.29 17.72 -57.38
CA SER A 21 -28.29 18.49 -56.14
C SER A 21 -29.66 18.52 -55.45
N ILE A 22 -29.75 18.13 -54.17
CA ILE A 22 -30.72 18.66 -53.20
C ILE A 22 -30.06 18.66 -51.81
N SER A 23 -29.74 19.84 -51.29
CA SER A 23 -29.31 20.02 -49.90
C SER A 23 -30.54 20.28 -49.02
N PRO A 24 -30.94 19.37 -48.12
CA PRO A 24 -31.75 19.77 -46.99
C PRO A 24 -30.82 20.40 -45.95
N ASN A 25 -31.07 21.69 -45.72
CA ASN A 25 -30.47 22.50 -44.67
C ASN A 25 -30.95 21.96 -43.30
N PHE A 26 -30.30 20.93 -42.77
CA PHE A 26 -30.47 20.54 -41.37
C PHE A 26 -29.45 21.31 -40.54
N ALA A 27 -29.90 22.41 -39.96
CA ALA A 27 -29.24 23.04 -38.82
C ALA A 27 -29.33 22.05 -37.64
N LEU A 28 -28.35 21.14 -37.55
CA LEU A 28 -28.10 20.42 -36.31
C LEU A 28 -27.34 21.36 -35.39
N ILE A 29 -28.08 21.85 -34.40
CA ILE A 29 -27.58 22.57 -33.24
C ILE A 29 -26.34 21.82 -32.72
N SER A 30 -25.19 22.47 -32.79
CA SER A 30 -23.98 22.04 -32.09
C SER A 30 -24.25 22.14 -30.59
N VAL A 31 -24.89 21.13 -30.01
CA VAL A 31 -24.84 20.91 -28.58
C VAL A 31 -23.44 20.41 -28.30
N ALA A 32 -22.54 21.34 -27.95
CA ALA A 32 -21.26 21.03 -27.35
C ALA A 32 -21.53 20.40 -25.97
N ASN A 33 -21.90 19.13 -25.94
CA ASN A 33 -21.84 18.33 -24.73
C ASN A 33 -20.43 17.72 -24.67
N PRO A 34 -19.61 18.10 -23.67
CA PRO A 34 -18.36 17.39 -23.42
C PRO A 34 -18.66 15.91 -23.16
N PRO A 35 -17.84 14.97 -23.66
CA PRO A 35 -17.95 13.58 -23.29
C PRO A 35 -17.90 13.47 -21.76
N GLN A 36 -18.91 12.80 -21.23
CA GLN A 36 -19.19 12.69 -19.81
C GLN A 36 -17.96 12.15 -19.06
N ILE A 37 -17.53 12.93 -18.09
CA ILE A 37 -16.63 12.56 -17.00
C ILE A 37 -17.32 11.44 -16.21
N LEU A 38 -17.14 10.18 -16.60
CA LEU A 38 -17.67 9.03 -15.85
C LEU A 38 -16.74 7.80 -15.83
N ALA A 39 -15.44 7.99 -16.08
CA ALA A 39 -14.41 6.97 -15.86
C ALA A 39 -13.14 7.53 -15.18
N LYS A 40 -13.31 8.55 -14.33
CA LYS A 40 -12.32 8.97 -13.31
C LYS A 40 -12.94 8.87 -11.93
N GLN A 41 -13.59 7.75 -11.62
CA GLN A 41 -13.84 7.43 -10.23
C GLN A 41 -12.53 6.94 -9.61
N GLN A 42 -11.96 7.82 -8.77
CA GLN A 42 -11.05 7.50 -7.68
C GLN A 42 -9.58 7.19 -8.02
N ILE A 43 -8.88 8.15 -8.64
CA ILE A 43 -7.53 8.47 -8.15
C ILE A 43 -7.69 9.66 -7.20
N ASN A 44 -8.41 9.43 -6.10
CA ASN A 44 -8.56 10.40 -5.04
C ASN A 44 -7.21 10.55 -4.34
N ASN A 45 -6.54 11.67 -4.60
CA ASN A 45 -5.59 12.36 -3.75
C ASN A 45 -4.98 11.51 -2.62
N LYS A 46 -3.74 11.08 -2.86
CA LYS A 46 -2.76 10.55 -1.90
C LYS A 46 -2.69 11.44 -0.65
N THR A 47 -3.63 11.27 0.26
CA THR A 47 -3.67 11.98 1.53
C THR A 47 -2.53 11.45 2.40
N SER A 48 -1.85 12.35 3.12
CA SER A 48 -0.73 11.97 3.97
C SER A 48 -1.15 11.18 5.23
N GLN A 49 -2.38 10.67 5.28
CA GLN A 49 -2.97 10.06 6.45
C GLN A 49 -2.55 8.59 6.62
N PRO A 50 -2.45 8.08 7.86
CA PRO A 50 -2.27 6.66 8.14
C PRO A 50 -3.37 5.78 7.53
N HIS A 51 -3.12 4.47 7.44
CA HIS A 51 -4.11 3.51 6.98
C HIS A 51 -5.42 3.62 7.79
N PRO A 52 -6.61 3.52 7.17
CA PRO A 52 -7.90 3.70 7.84
C PRO A 52 -8.13 2.81 9.07
N VAL A 53 -7.48 1.64 9.13
CA VAL A 53 -7.55 0.72 10.28
C VAL A 53 -7.21 1.37 11.62
N PHE A 54 -6.36 2.41 11.61
CA PHE A 54 -5.95 3.10 12.84
C PHE A 54 -6.97 4.13 13.34
N LYS A 55 -8.00 4.46 12.54
CA LYS A 55 -8.90 5.59 12.81
C LYS A 55 -9.53 5.53 14.20
N SER A 56 -9.98 4.36 14.63
CA SER A 56 -10.64 4.15 15.94
C SER A 56 -9.69 4.33 17.12
N ILE A 57 -8.41 3.97 16.96
CA ILE A 57 -7.44 4.02 18.06
C ILE A 57 -6.69 5.35 18.18
N LEU A 58 -6.69 6.16 17.11
CA LEU A 58 -5.93 7.42 17.05
C LEU A 58 -6.19 8.38 18.23
N PRO A 59 -7.44 8.64 18.68
CA PRO A 59 -7.68 9.54 19.79
C PRO A 59 -7.06 9.05 21.11
N LYS A 60 -7.24 7.75 21.42
CA LYS A 60 -6.68 7.12 22.62
C LYS A 60 -5.15 7.10 22.58
N LEU A 61 -4.57 6.80 21.42
CA LEU A 61 -3.14 6.77 21.18
C LEU A 61 -2.51 8.16 21.41
N LYS A 62 -3.06 9.20 20.77
CA LYS A 62 -2.54 10.58 20.88
C LYS A 62 -2.65 11.17 22.28
N LYS A 63 -3.65 10.77 23.07
CA LYS A 63 -3.84 11.28 24.44
C LYS A 63 -2.72 10.88 25.40
N ASN A 64 -2.14 9.70 25.21
CA ASN A 64 -1.24 9.10 26.21
C ASN A 64 0.24 9.21 25.86
N ILE A 65 0.59 9.53 24.62
CA ILE A 65 1.94 9.43 24.08
C ILE A 65 2.56 10.80 23.84
N GLN A 66 3.83 10.94 24.19
CA GLN A 66 4.63 12.16 24.01
C GLN A 66 5.74 11.99 22.95
N ILE A 67 6.02 10.76 22.53
CA ILE A 67 6.91 10.48 21.39
C ILE A 67 6.18 10.64 20.05
N ASN A 68 6.95 10.86 18.98
CA ASN A 68 6.37 10.96 17.64
C ASN A 68 5.75 9.61 17.20
N ILE A 69 4.44 9.61 16.96
CA ILE A 69 3.70 8.44 16.50
C ILE A 69 3.88 8.27 14.99
N LEU A 70 4.25 7.06 14.58
CA LEU A 70 4.48 6.69 13.19
C LEU A 70 3.61 5.49 12.84
N LEU A 71 2.63 5.70 11.95
CA LEU A 71 1.67 4.68 11.54
C LEU A 71 1.73 4.45 10.02
N PRO A 72 1.79 3.18 9.55
CA PRO A 72 1.83 2.84 8.13
C PRO A 72 0.61 3.31 7.35
N LYS A 73 0.83 3.63 6.07
CA LYS A 73 -0.24 3.85 5.08
C LYS A 73 -0.54 2.58 4.30
N TYR A 74 0.50 1.79 4.06
CA TYR A 74 0.40 0.48 3.44
C TYR A 74 0.46 -0.58 4.54
N ILE A 75 -0.43 -1.56 4.48
CA ILE A 75 -0.41 -2.75 5.31
C ILE A 75 -0.55 -3.93 4.34
N PRO A 76 0.34 -4.93 4.39
CA PRO A 76 0.17 -6.15 3.59
C PRO A 76 -1.14 -6.84 3.94
N GLU A 77 -1.82 -7.42 2.95
CA GLU A 77 -3.05 -8.23 3.13
C GLU A 77 -4.26 -7.45 3.71
N SER A 78 -4.21 -6.11 3.74
CA SER A 78 -5.30 -5.29 4.27
C SER A 78 -6.49 -5.12 3.33
N ASP A 79 -6.34 -5.51 2.08
CA ASP A 79 -7.36 -5.54 1.02
C ASP A 79 -8.02 -6.93 0.87
N GLY A 80 -7.69 -7.87 1.76
CA GLY A 80 -8.31 -9.20 1.80
C GLY A 80 -9.75 -9.20 2.33
N GLU A 81 -10.37 -10.38 2.30
CA GLU A 81 -11.76 -10.59 2.73
C GLU A 81 -11.97 -10.43 4.24
N ASN A 82 -10.91 -10.65 5.03
CA ASN A 82 -10.98 -10.58 6.49
C ASN A 82 -10.71 -9.16 6.97
N PRO A 83 -11.61 -8.56 7.78
CA PRO A 83 -11.38 -7.23 8.33
C PRO A 83 -10.16 -7.24 9.24
N LEU A 84 -9.36 -6.18 9.15
CA LEU A 84 -8.28 -5.91 10.08
C LEU A 84 -8.75 -4.99 11.20
N TYR A 85 -8.31 -5.31 12.42
CA TYR A 85 -8.55 -4.54 13.62
C TYR A 85 -7.21 -4.02 14.17
N ALA A 86 -7.17 -2.75 14.54
CA ALA A 86 -6.06 -2.17 15.28
C ALA A 86 -6.39 -2.16 16.77
N ILE A 87 -5.56 -2.82 17.58
CA ILE A 87 -5.72 -2.98 19.02
C ILE A 87 -4.51 -2.34 19.70
N ILE A 88 -4.74 -1.46 20.68
CA ILE A 88 -3.66 -0.88 21.50
C ILE A 88 -3.33 -1.87 22.61
N GLU A 89 -2.17 -2.54 22.50
CA GLU A 89 -1.61 -3.40 23.56
C GLU A 89 -0.89 -2.57 24.63
N THR A 90 -0.25 -1.47 24.23
CA THR A 90 0.43 -0.56 25.16
C THR A 90 0.35 0.87 24.64
N ALA A 91 0.06 1.82 25.54
CA ALA A 91 0.16 3.26 25.27
C ALA A 91 0.56 4.02 26.53
N THR A 92 1.86 4.32 26.64
CA THR A 92 2.45 5.16 27.69
C THR A 92 3.05 6.42 27.08
N LYS A 93 3.55 7.34 27.92
CA LYS A 93 4.21 8.57 27.44
C LYS A 93 5.34 8.28 26.43
N ASN A 94 6.08 7.19 26.62
CA ASN A 94 7.32 6.91 25.90
C ASN A 94 7.29 5.64 25.04
N LYS A 95 6.16 4.93 25.00
CA LYS A 95 6.03 3.67 24.28
C LYS A 95 4.61 3.46 23.77
N TYR A 96 4.49 2.95 22.55
CA TYR A 96 3.26 2.35 22.06
C TYR A 96 3.51 1.01 21.39
N GLU A 97 2.50 0.16 21.49
CA GLU A 97 2.43 -1.13 20.81
C GLU A 97 1.00 -1.32 20.29
N ILE A 98 0.91 -1.56 18.99
CA ILE A 98 -0.35 -1.75 18.27
C ILE A 98 -0.30 -3.12 17.62
N LEU A 99 -1.27 -3.95 17.94
CA LEU A 99 -1.53 -5.22 17.31
C LEU A 99 -2.50 -5.01 16.13
N LEU A 100 -2.14 -5.54 14.97
CA LEU A 100 -3.05 -5.71 13.85
C LEU A 100 -3.47 -7.18 13.80
N SER A 101 -4.78 -7.43 13.83
CA SER A 101 -5.35 -8.77 13.88
C SER A 101 -6.58 -8.92 13.00
N PHE A 102 -6.89 -10.17 12.63
CA PHE A 102 -8.10 -10.56 11.91
C PHE A 102 -9.32 -10.80 12.83
N SER A 103 -9.14 -10.64 14.15
CA SER A 103 -10.22 -10.67 15.16
C SER A 103 -10.14 -9.40 16.03
N PRO A 104 -11.27 -8.81 16.45
CA PRO A 104 -11.27 -7.64 17.34
C PRO A 104 -10.73 -7.95 18.75
N ASP A 105 -10.69 -9.22 19.14
CA ASP A 105 -10.34 -9.74 20.47
C ASP A 105 -9.21 -10.78 20.39
N CYS A 106 -8.15 -10.46 19.64
CA CYS A 106 -7.05 -11.40 19.43
C CYS A 106 -6.33 -11.83 20.73
N ASN A 107 -6.48 -11.07 21.84
CA ASN A 107 -5.95 -11.39 23.18
C ASN A 107 -4.47 -11.81 23.18
N GLY A 108 -3.65 -11.25 22.28
CA GLY A 108 -2.25 -11.62 22.11
C GLY A 108 -2.00 -12.98 21.44
N GLY A 109 -3.04 -13.65 20.95
CA GLY A 109 -2.98 -14.92 20.25
C GLY A 109 -2.14 -14.85 18.98
N THR A 110 -1.33 -15.87 18.73
CA THR A 110 -0.43 -15.92 17.56
C THR A 110 -1.17 -16.15 16.24
N ALA A 111 -2.35 -16.78 16.28
CA ALA A 111 -3.10 -17.22 15.10
C ALA A 111 -3.89 -16.09 14.43
N CYS A 112 -4.52 -15.23 15.23
CA CYS A 112 -5.30 -14.09 14.74
C CYS A 112 -4.44 -12.87 14.40
N ARG A 113 -3.14 -12.92 14.71
CA ARG A 113 -2.21 -11.78 14.60
C ARG A 113 -1.57 -11.70 13.22
N LEU A 114 -1.72 -10.54 12.59
CA LEU A 114 -1.04 -10.20 11.35
C LEU A 114 0.29 -9.48 11.63
N SER A 115 0.25 -8.38 12.38
CA SER A 115 1.40 -7.47 12.50
C SER A 115 1.45 -6.79 13.86
N ILE A 116 2.65 -6.41 14.30
CA ILE A 116 2.89 -5.56 15.48
C ILE A 116 3.59 -4.29 15.02
N ILE A 117 3.12 -3.14 15.48
CA ILE A 117 3.71 -1.83 15.19
C ILE A 117 4.06 -1.16 16.50
N THR A 118 5.33 -0.81 16.69
CA THR A 118 5.80 -0.19 17.93
C THR A 118 6.59 1.08 17.69
N GLY A 119 6.57 1.96 18.69
CA GLY A 119 7.50 3.06 18.85
C GLY A 119 7.85 3.21 20.31
N GLU A 120 9.14 3.31 20.63
CA GLU A 120 9.64 3.42 21.99
C GLU A 120 10.81 4.41 22.07
N ALA A 121 10.81 5.27 23.08
CA ALA A 121 11.91 6.20 23.33
C ALA A 121 13.23 5.44 23.55
N VAL A 122 14.29 5.87 22.88
CA VAL A 122 15.63 5.32 23.07
C VAL A 122 16.20 5.85 24.39
N THR A 123 16.71 4.94 25.21
CA THR A 123 17.38 5.22 26.48
C THR A 123 18.76 4.57 26.49
N SER A 124 19.54 4.79 27.56
CA SER A 124 20.82 4.10 27.77
C SER A 124 20.70 2.58 27.86
N LYS A 125 19.50 2.06 28.19
CA LYS A 125 19.21 0.62 28.28
C LYS A 125 18.71 0.03 26.97
N THR A 126 18.43 0.85 25.95
CA THR A 126 17.91 0.36 24.68
C THR A 126 19.01 -0.43 23.93
N PRO A 127 18.78 -1.72 23.61
CA PRO A 127 19.78 -2.56 22.94
C PRO A 127 20.22 -1.99 21.59
N LYS A 128 21.38 -2.39 21.08
CA LYS A 128 21.76 -2.08 19.69
C LYS A 128 20.80 -2.75 18.72
N LEU A 129 20.61 -2.12 17.55
CA LEU A 129 19.83 -2.72 16.46
C LEU A 129 20.56 -3.96 15.93
N THR A 130 19.81 -5.02 15.64
CA THR A 130 20.33 -6.31 15.16
C THR A 130 19.62 -6.71 13.87
N GLY A 131 20.28 -7.58 13.08
CA GLY A 131 19.76 -8.06 11.81
C GLY A 131 20.48 -7.48 10.60
N LYS A 132 19.99 -7.81 9.40
CA LYS A 132 20.53 -7.36 8.12
C LYS A 132 20.16 -5.90 7.88
N ALA A 133 21.14 -5.04 7.59
CA ALA A 133 20.88 -3.65 7.23
C ALA A 133 20.20 -3.55 5.86
N ILE A 134 19.10 -2.78 5.78
CA ILE A 134 18.31 -2.57 4.57
C ILE A 134 18.02 -1.07 4.40
N SER A 135 18.19 -0.55 3.19
CA SER A 135 17.88 0.85 2.87
C SER A 135 16.36 1.09 2.80
N LEU A 136 15.87 2.04 3.59
CA LEU A 136 14.46 2.43 3.64
C LEU A 136 14.20 3.60 2.70
N ALA A 137 14.34 4.85 3.16
CA ALA A 137 14.14 6.04 2.35
C ALA A 137 14.86 7.23 2.99
N LYS A 138 15.15 8.28 2.22
CA LYS A 138 15.78 9.53 2.71
C LYS A 138 17.09 9.25 3.50
N GLY A 139 17.92 8.33 3.01
CA GLY A 139 19.18 7.93 3.65
C GLY A 139 19.03 7.09 4.93
N MET A 140 17.81 6.73 5.33
CA MET A 140 17.56 5.92 6.52
C MET A 140 17.75 4.43 6.22
N SER A 141 18.46 3.74 7.12
CA SER A 141 18.55 2.28 7.12
C SER A 141 17.71 1.69 8.26
N GLY A 142 17.10 0.55 8.00
CA GLY A 142 16.48 -0.32 9.00
C GLY A 142 17.24 -1.63 9.10
N TYR A 143 16.94 -2.41 10.13
CA TYR A 143 17.57 -3.70 10.40
C TYR A 143 16.50 -4.78 10.38
N PHE A 144 16.64 -5.71 9.46
CA PHE A 144 15.72 -6.79 9.20
C PHE A 144 16.16 -8.07 9.92
N VAL A 145 15.23 -8.70 10.63
CA VAL A 145 15.40 -10.04 11.20
C VAL A 145 14.29 -10.91 10.62
N ASP A 146 14.67 -12.04 10.05
CA ASP A 146 13.71 -12.96 9.43
C ASP A 146 12.89 -13.71 10.49
N PHE A 147 11.74 -14.24 10.07
CA PHE A 147 10.93 -15.09 10.93
C PHE A 147 11.55 -16.47 11.08
N GLN A 148 11.12 -17.19 12.11
CA GLN A 148 11.47 -18.59 12.34
C GLN A 148 10.18 -19.37 12.57
N CYS A 149 10.09 -20.58 12.02
CA CYS A 149 8.93 -21.45 12.21
C CYS A 149 9.29 -22.68 13.05
N GLY A 150 8.47 -22.92 14.07
CA GLY A 150 8.35 -24.19 14.77
C GLY A 150 6.89 -24.62 14.78
N ALA A 151 6.29 -24.83 15.95
CA ALA A 151 4.84 -25.03 16.08
C ALA A 151 4.01 -23.81 15.61
N ASN A 152 4.59 -22.61 15.69
CA ASN A 152 4.07 -21.38 15.12
C ASN A 152 5.24 -20.58 14.53
N CYS A 153 5.01 -19.85 13.44
CA CYS A 153 6.01 -18.92 12.94
C CYS A 153 6.04 -17.64 13.79
N SER A 154 7.23 -17.10 14.05
CA SER A 154 7.41 -15.78 14.63
C SER A 154 7.13 -14.67 13.60
N ASP A 155 7.39 -13.42 13.99
CA ASP A 155 7.40 -12.30 13.06
C ASP A 155 8.76 -12.17 12.41
N ALA A 156 8.74 -11.84 11.12
CA ALA A 156 9.83 -11.09 10.55
C ALA A 156 9.71 -9.65 11.05
N THR A 157 10.83 -9.02 11.37
CA THR A 157 10.83 -7.66 11.94
C THR A 157 11.75 -6.73 11.17
N LEU A 158 11.36 -5.46 11.13
CA LEU A 158 12.17 -4.38 10.58
C LEU A 158 12.19 -3.24 11.58
N THR A 159 13.38 -2.94 12.10
CA THR A 159 13.57 -1.97 13.18
C THR A 159 14.47 -0.83 12.72
N TRP A 160 14.10 0.42 13.03
CA TRP A 160 14.91 1.60 12.72
C TRP A 160 14.77 2.66 13.81
N ARG A 161 15.63 3.67 13.78
CA ARG A 161 15.59 4.81 14.73
C ARG A 161 15.40 6.12 13.99
N LYS A 162 14.58 7.01 14.55
CA LYS A 162 14.38 8.38 14.07
C LYS A 162 14.05 9.29 15.25
N LYS A 163 14.77 10.41 15.39
CA LYS A 163 14.55 11.43 16.44
C LYS A 163 14.42 10.84 17.85
N ALA A 164 15.39 10.03 18.28
CA ALA A 164 15.44 9.36 19.59
C ALA A 164 14.28 8.38 19.89
N VAL A 165 13.57 7.91 18.86
CA VAL A 165 12.57 6.83 18.98
C VAL A 165 13.01 5.64 18.14
N GLN A 166 12.93 4.44 18.71
CA GLN A 166 13.07 3.17 17.99
C GLN A 166 11.69 2.69 17.54
N TYR A 167 11.55 2.52 16.24
CA TYR A 167 10.35 2.01 15.60
C TYR A 167 10.58 0.58 15.15
N ARG A 168 9.55 -0.25 15.25
CA ARG A 168 9.57 -1.62 14.77
C ARG A 168 8.24 -1.95 14.11
N ILE A 169 8.33 -2.61 12.96
CA ILE A 169 7.21 -3.31 12.34
C ILE A 169 7.55 -4.80 12.38
N GLY A 170 6.61 -5.61 12.87
CA GLY A 170 6.61 -7.06 12.76
C GLY A 170 5.51 -7.51 11.83
N LEU A 171 5.74 -8.56 11.04
CA LEU A 171 4.74 -9.21 10.21
C LEU A 171 4.89 -10.72 10.37
N LYS A 172 3.79 -11.38 10.73
CA LYS A 172 3.74 -12.83 10.97
C LYS A 172 4.19 -13.57 9.71
N ALA A 173 5.26 -14.36 9.82
CA ALA A 173 5.87 -15.05 8.66
C ALA A 173 6.10 -14.13 7.42
N GLY A 174 6.36 -12.84 7.67
CA GLY A 174 6.37 -11.81 6.64
C GLY A 174 7.61 -11.83 5.76
N LYS A 175 7.46 -11.44 4.49
CA LYS A 175 8.59 -11.26 3.58
C LYS A 175 9.29 -9.93 3.83
N GLN A 176 10.61 -9.90 3.69
CA GLN A 176 11.41 -8.65 3.80
C GLN A 176 10.85 -7.51 2.93
N ALA A 177 10.42 -7.82 1.70
CA ALA A 177 9.90 -6.82 0.76
C ALA A 177 8.64 -6.11 1.28
N ASP A 178 7.74 -6.85 1.93
CA ASP A 178 6.49 -6.33 2.47
C ASP A 178 6.75 -5.42 3.67
N LEU A 179 7.65 -5.83 4.57
CA LEU A 179 8.09 -4.98 5.68
C LEU A 179 8.77 -3.69 5.18
N VAL A 180 9.61 -3.77 4.15
CA VAL A 180 10.26 -2.58 3.56
C VAL A 180 9.22 -1.64 2.98
N LYS A 181 8.24 -2.15 2.23
CA LYS A 181 7.15 -1.34 1.66
C LYS A 181 6.29 -0.70 2.76
N MET A 182 5.96 -1.46 3.80
CA MET A 182 5.21 -0.98 4.97
C MET A 182 5.98 0.12 5.71
N ALA A 183 7.26 -0.08 6.02
CA ALA A 183 8.11 0.91 6.70
C ALA A 183 8.31 2.19 5.87
N ARG A 184 8.55 2.06 4.55
CA ARG A 184 8.67 3.22 3.64
C ARG A 184 7.41 4.08 3.64
N SER A 185 6.22 3.47 3.74
CA SER A 185 4.95 4.19 3.82
C SER A 185 4.81 5.10 5.05
N VAL A 186 5.67 4.90 6.06
CA VAL A 186 5.76 5.72 7.26
C VAL A 186 6.81 6.84 7.13
N ILE A 187 7.92 6.59 6.43
CA ILE A 187 9.07 7.50 6.36
C ILE A 187 8.87 8.58 5.30
N THR A 188 8.15 8.26 4.22
CA THR A 188 7.87 9.16 3.11
C THR A 188 6.61 10.00 3.31
N GLN A 189 6.04 10.01 4.52
CA GLN A 189 4.99 10.96 4.89
C GLN A 189 5.53 12.38 5.03
#